data_AF-A0A7S0LDG4-F1
#
_entry.id   AF-A0A7S0LDG4-F1
#
_cell.length_a   1.000
_cell.length_b   1.000
_cell.length_c   1.000
_cell.angle_alpha   90.00
_cell.angle_beta   90.00
_cell.angle_gamma   90.00
#
_symmetry.space_group_name_H-M   'P 1'
#
loop_
_entity.id
_entity.type
_entity.pdbx_description
1 polymer ?
#
loop_
_entity_poly.entity_id
_entity_poly.type
_entity_poly.pdbx_seq_one_letter_code
_entity_poly.pdbx_strand_id
1 'polypeptide(L)'
;GAAAAKMDIYPRFVVGPAASNRSSCKACKAKIDKGEIRVGTVTMGEYEMTAWRHLYCQKKPKGMDSVDGLVGYEALDADSKAKVEAWFSSGGTPKKRSVAELQTDAELDPKKMKVGDMKKVLKEHGTDASGSKKEMQAQLLAVKDRAAAQSIYQAKTIPGLKEILDKNGQLKGGTKQELVERCVDGKLFGKLPRCPKCGGGVLRVVYSSKVGHGGKGKFSCPGYFDDDHFVRCNYTATEAEREDWND
;
A
#
# COMPACT_ATOMS: atom_id res chain seq x y z
N GLY A 1 13.41 -43.28 26.70
CA GLY A 1 12.08 -42.65 26.68
C GLY A 1 12.09 -41.49 25.71
N ALA A 2 11.31 -41.59 24.63
CA ALA A 2 11.34 -40.71 23.45
C ALA A 2 10.69 -39.32 23.64
N ALA A 3 10.73 -38.75 24.86
CA ALA A 3 10.04 -37.52 25.20
C ALA A 3 10.96 -36.27 25.28
N ALA A 4 12.29 -36.44 25.29
CA ALA A 4 13.23 -35.33 25.54
C ALA A 4 13.88 -34.71 24.29
N ALA A 5 13.56 -35.16 23.07
CA ALA A 5 14.24 -34.73 21.83
C ALA A 5 13.36 -33.96 20.83
N LYS A 6 12.15 -33.53 21.21
CA LYS A 6 11.22 -32.83 20.30
C LYS A 6 11.19 -31.30 20.43
N MET A 7 12.01 -30.70 21.31
CA MET A 7 11.97 -29.25 21.59
C MET A 7 12.76 -28.39 20.58
N ASP A 8 13.59 -28.98 19.71
CA ASP A 8 14.53 -28.20 18.88
C ASP A 8 14.14 -28.04 17.39
N ILE A 9 12.91 -28.40 17.00
CA ILE A 9 12.50 -28.40 15.58
C ILE A 9 11.38 -27.41 15.25
N TYR A 10 10.75 -26.79 16.24
CA TYR A 10 9.72 -25.78 15.98
C TYR A 10 10.32 -24.38 15.92
N PRO A 11 10.06 -23.61 14.86
CA PRO A 11 10.53 -22.23 14.80
C PRO A 11 9.89 -21.43 15.95
N ARG A 12 10.72 -20.69 16.68
CA ARG A 12 10.27 -19.85 17.79
C ARG A 12 9.44 -18.70 17.24
N PHE A 13 8.20 -18.56 17.72
CA PHE A 13 7.33 -17.46 17.34
C PHE A 13 7.54 -16.29 18.30
N VAL A 14 7.75 -15.09 17.73
CA VAL A 14 7.86 -13.83 18.47
C VAL A 14 6.73 -12.90 18.08
N VAL A 15 6.23 -12.12 19.03
CA VAL A 15 5.24 -11.08 18.79
C VAL A 15 5.70 -9.76 19.40
N GLY A 16 5.40 -8.65 18.73
CA GLY A 16 5.78 -7.32 19.22
C GLY A 16 5.41 -6.21 18.25
N PRO A 17 5.31 -4.96 18.73
CA PRO A 17 5.17 -3.80 17.86
C PRO A 17 6.41 -3.62 17.00
N ALA A 18 6.24 -3.12 15.77
CA ALA A 18 7.37 -2.83 14.91
C ALA A 18 8.18 -1.64 15.44
N ALA A 19 9.42 -1.88 15.86
CA ALA A 19 10.32 -0.81 16.34
C ALA A 19 10.58 0.27 15.27
N SER A 20 10.49 -0.07 13.99
CA SER A 20 10.64 0.83 12.83
C SER A 20 9.90 0.28 11.61
N ASN A 21 9.68 1.14 10.61
CA ASN A 21 9.05 0.80 9.33
C ASN A 21 10.02 0.20 8.28
N ARG A 22 11.22 -0.24 8.70
CA ARG A 22 12.22 -0.81 7.78
C ARG A 22 11.89 -2.22 7.30
N SER A 23 11.12 -2.99 8.07
CA SER A 23 10.77 -4.38 7.77
C SER A 23 9.64 -4.47 6.75
N SER A 24 9.75 -5.42 5.82
CA SER A 24 8.64 -5.82 4.93
C SER A 24 8.10 -7.19 5.36
N CYS A 25 6.78 -7.36 5.29
CA CYS A 25 6.11 -8.62 5.62
C CYS A 25 6.52 -9.72 4.65
N LYS A 26 6.98 -10.87 5.18
CA LYS A 26 7.47 -11.97 4.35
C LYS A 26 6.38 -12.66 3.53
N ALA A 27 5.10 -12.51 3.90
CA ALA A 27 3.96 -13.07 3.18
C ALA A 27 3.46 -12.13 2.07
N CYS A 28 2.99 -10.92 2.39
CA CYS A 28 2.39 -10.00 1.43
C CYS A 28 3.39 -9.01 0.78
N LYS A 29 4.64 -8.96 1.26
CA LYS A 29 5.72 -8.07 0.80
C LYS A 29 5.51 -6.56 1.06
N ALA A 30 4.37 -6.15 1.59
CA ALA A 30 4.12 -4.78 2.01
C ALA A 30 4.97 -4.38 3.24
N LYS A 31 5.18 -3.07 3.43
CA LYS A 31 5.83 -2.52 4.63
C LYS A 31 4.98 -2.79 5.88
N ILE A 32 5.66 -2.93 7.02
CA ILE A 32 5.02 -3.01 8.34
C ILE A 32 5.32 -1.69 9.04
N ASP A 33 4.28 -0.96 9.42
CA ASP A 33 4.44 0.41 9.94
C ASP A 33 4.99 0.40 11.37
N LYS A 34 5.73 1.46 11.75
CA LYS A 34 6.27 1.59 13.11
C LYS A 34 5.11 1.58 14.12
N GLY A 35 5.23 0.76 15.16
CA GLY A 35 4.19 0.56 16.17
C GLY A 35 3.13 -0.49 15.78
N GLU A 36 3.08 -0.95 14.53
CA GLU A 36 2.12 -1.99 14.13
C GLU A 36 2.50 -3.35 14.75
N ILE A 37 1.51 -4.04 15.33
CA ILE A 37 1.69 -5.39 15.88
C ILE A 37 2.03 -6.38 14.77
N ARG A 38 3.12 -7.11 14.95
CA ARG A 38 3.64 -8.07 13.96
C ARG A 38 4.10 -9.35 14.64
N VAL A 39 4.13 -10.42 13.87
CA VAL A 39 4.59 -11.74 14.30
C VAL A 39 5.82 -12.14 13.49
N GLY A 40 6.82 -12.66 14.18
CA GLY A 40 8.07 -13.12 13.61
C GLY A 40 8.23 -14.62 13.80
N THR A 41 8.80 -15.27 12.79
CA THR A 41 9.29 -16.65 12.89
C THR A 41 10.80 -16.58 13.00
N VAL A 42 11.35 -17.04 14.13
CA VAL A 42 12.78 -17.07 14.37
C VAL A 42 13.31 -18.43 13.94
N THR A 43 14.32 -18.41 13.08
CA THR A 43 15.06 -19.60 12.64
C THR A 43 16.48 -19.51 13.15
N MET A 44 16.94 -20.56 13.82
CA MET A 44 18.31 -20.71 14.30
C MET A 44 19.15 -21.39 13.21
N GLY A 45 20.05 -20.62 12.59
CA GLY A 45 21.13 -21.13 11.74
C GLY A 45 22.48 -20.68 12.29
N GLU A 46 23.43 -20.35 11.44
CA GLU A 46 24.70 -19.70 11.86
C GLU A 46 24.46 -18.33 12.53
N TYR A 47 23.37 -17.65 12.16
CA TYR A 47 22.90 -16.40 12.78
C TYR A 47 21.39 -16.48 13.05
N GLU A 48 20.91 -15.82 14.10
CA GLU A 48 19.47 -15.71 14.39
C GLU A 48 18.80 -14.77 13.38
N MET A 49 17.85 -15.31 12.60
CA MET A 49 17.07 -14.52 11.64
C MET A 49 15.58 -14.56 11.97
N THR A 50 14.97 -13.37 12.01
CA THR A 50 13.52 -13.22 12.25
C THR A 50 12.79 -12.85 10.97
N ALA A 51 11.94 -13.76 10.49
CA ALA A 51 11.05 -13.53 9.37
C ALA A 51 9.76 -12.82 9.83
N TRP A 52 9.76 -11.49 9.80
CA TRP A 52 8.61 -10.66 10.19
C TRP A 52 7.44 -10.73 9.20
N ARG A 53 6.21 -10.77 9.71
CA ARG A 53 4.95 -10.69 8.98
C ARG A 53 3.94 -9.82 9.73
N HIS A 54 3.01 -9.17 9.03
CA HIS A 54 1.81 -8.62 9.68
C HIS A 54 1.10 -9.73 10.47
N LEU A 55 0.46 -9.38 11.59
CA LEU A 55 -0.22 -10.33 12.47
C LEU A 55 -1.14 -11.29 11.68
N TYR A 56 -2.06 -10.73 10.88
CA TYR A 56 -2.99 -11.51 10.06
C TYR A 56 -2.43 -12.06 8.75
N CYS A 57 -1.17 -11.79 8.42
CA CYS A 57 -0.50 -12.42 7.29
C CYS A 57 0.14 -13.76 7.65
N GLN A 58 0.17 -14.11 8.94
CA GLN A 58 0.70 -15.36 9.45
C GLN A 58 -0.46 -16.28 9.82
N LYS A 59 -0.38 -17.55 9.39
CA LYS A 59 -1.32 -18.58 9.86
C LYS A 59 -1.02 -18.91 11.33
N LYS A 60 -2.05 -19.32 12.07
CA LYS A 60 -1.86 -19.82 13.45
C LYS A 60 -0.74 -20.86 13.45
N PRO A 61 0.27 -20.74 14.34
CA PRO A 61 1.30 -21.74 14.50
C PRO A 61 0.70 -23.13 14.71
N LYS A 62 1.15 -24.10 13.91
CA LYS A 62 0.71 -25.50 14.08
C LYS A 62 1.30 -26.04 15.39
N GLY A 63 0.47 -26.69 16.20
CA GLY A 63 0.90 -27.29 17.48
C GLY A 63 1.08 -26.29 18.62
N MET A 64 0.52 -25.08 18.51
CA MET A 64 0.46 -24.11 19.60
C MET A 64 -1.00 -23.92 20.03
N ASP A 65 -1.28 -24.23 21.30
CA ASP A 65 -2.64 -24.25 21.85
C ASP A 65 -2.99 -23.01 22.67
N SER A 66 -1.99 -22.23 23.12
CA SER A 66 -2.18 -20.95 23.81
C SER A 66 -1.22 -19.86 23.30
N VAL A 67 -1.57 -18.61 23.58
CA VAL A 67 -0.74 -17.43 23.26
C VAL A 67 0.52 -17.35 24.13
N ASP A 68 0.59 -18.08 25.24
CA ASP A 68 1.75 -18.10 26.16
C ASP A 68 3.01 -18.64 25.47
N GLY A 69 2.84 -19.43 24.41
CA GLY A 69 3.95 -19.90 23.57
C GLY A 69 4.56 -18.81 22.67
N LEU A 70 3.97 -17.61 22.62
CA LEU A 70 4.47 -16.48 21.83
C LEU A 70 5.43 -15.64 22.65
N VAL A 71 6.70 -15.64 22.27
CA VAL A 71 7.70 -14.83 22.96
C VAL A 71 7.43 -13.34 22.71
N GLY A 72 7.37 -12.57 23.78
CA GLY A 72 7.07 -11.13 23.76
C GLY A 72 5.61 -10.77 23.98
N TYR A 73 4.71 -11.76 24.12
CA TYR A 73 3.28 -11.53 24.39
C TYR A 73 3.04 -10.80 25.72
N GLU A 74 3.72 -11.21 26.79
CA GLU A 74 3.49 -10.63 28.12
C GLU A 74 3.83 -9.15 28.23
N ALA A 75 4.78 -8.67 27.42
CA ALA A 75 5.21 -7.28 27.39
C ALA A 75 4.32 -6.38 26.52
N LEU A 76 3.25 -6.91 25.93
CA LEU A 76 2.30 -6.14 25.13
C LEU A 76 1.33 -5.35 26.01
N ASP A 77 0.89 -4.19 25.52
CA ASP A 77 -0.24 -3.46 26.06
C ASP A 77 -1.57 -4.23 25.86
N ALA A 78 -2.62 -3.82 26.58
CA ALA A 78 -3.92 -4.49 26.56
C ALA A 78 -4.56 -4.55 25.16
N ASP A 79 -4.45 -3.49 24.36
CA ASP A 79 -5.02 -3.45 23.01
C ASP A 79 -4.26 -4.41 22.07
N SER A 80 -2.95 -4.49 22.22
CA SER A 80 -2.09 -5.40 21.47
C SER A 80 -2.32 -6.87 21.87
N LYS A 81 -2.49 -7.15 23.17
CA LYS A 81 -2.85 -8.49 23.67
C LYS A 81 -4.17 -8.97 23.05
N ALA A 82 -5.22 -8.12 23.10
CA ALA A 82 -6.52 -8.44 22.51
C ALA A 82 -6.45 -8.76 21.00
N LYS A 83 -5.61 -8.03 20.23
CA LYS A 83 -5.41 -8.31 18.78
C LYS A 83 -4.76 -9.67 18.54
N VAL A 84 -3.77 -10.03 19.36
CA VAL A 84 -3.05 -11.31 19.25
C VAL A 84 -3.94 -12.48 19.65
N GLU A 85 -4.72 -12.35 20.72
CA GLU A 85 -5.71 -13.36 21.12
C GLU A 85 -6.77 -13.57 20.04
N ALA A 86 -7.31 -12.48 19.47
CA ALA A 86 -8.27 -12.57 18.37
C ALA A 86 -7.69 -13.26 17.13
N TRP A 87 -6.44 -12.96 16.76
CA TRP A 87 -5.73 -13.65 15.67
C TRP A 87 -5.53 -15.15 15.98
N PHE A 88 -5.18 -15.48 17.22
CA PHE A 88 -4.91 -16.84 17.65
C PHE A 88 -6.19 -17.71 17.66
N SER A 89 -7.30 -17.15 18.13
CA SER A 89 -8.62 -17.81 18.15
C SER A 89 -9.23 -17.98 16.76
N SER A 90 -8.98 -17.05 15.83
CA SER A 90 -9.54 -17.08 14.46
C SER A 90 -8.70 -17.89 13.45
N GLY A 91 -7.65 -18.59 13.90
CA GLY A 91 -6.86 -19.51 13.08
C GLY A 91 -5.89 -18.85 12.10
N GLY A 92 -5.67 -17.53 12.21
CA GLY A 92 -4.80 -16.79 11.29
C GLY A 92 -5.19 -17.05 9.82
N THR A 93 -6.45 -16.84 9.48
CA THR A 93 -6.77 -16.71 8.06
C THR A 93 -6.01 -15.50 7.52
N PRO A 94 -5.46 -15.56 6.31
CA PRO A 94 -5.05 -14.34 5.65
C PRO A 94 -6.31 -13.49 5.54
N LYS A 95 -6.49 -12.55 6.45
CA LYS A 95 -6.96 -11.25 6.00
C LYS A 95 -5.86 -10.81 5.05
N LYS A 96 -6.05 -11.13 3.76
CA LYS A 96 -5.74 -10.14 2.75
C LYS A 96 -6.34 -8.86 3.33
N ARG A 97 -5.51 -8.06 4.00
CA ARG A 97 -5.57 -6.63 3.79
C ARG A 97 -5.10 -6.41 2.35
N SER A 98 -5.84 -6.99 1.41
CA SER A 98 -6.18 -6.28 0.21
C SER A 98 -6.78 -5.00 0.72
N VAL A 99 -6.49 -3.93 0.01
CA VAL A 99 -7.20 -2.66 0.05
C VAL A 99 -8.73 -2.85 -0.20
N ALA A 100 -9.23 -4.10 -0.35
CA ALA A 100 -10.62 -4.51 -0.44
C ALA A 100 -11.39 -4.55 0.90
N GLU A 101 -10.80 -4.18 2.04
CA GLU A 101 -11.58 -3.81 3.25
C GLU A 101 -11.85 -2.29 3.31
N LEU A 102 -11.74 -1.57 2.18
CA LEU A 102 -12.52 -0.36 1.96
C LEU A 102 -13.93 -0.80 1.59
N GLN A 103 -14.76 -0.83 2.63
CA GLN A 103 -16.21 -0.86 2.71
C GLN A 103 -16.96 -1.05 1.38
N THR A 104 -17.81 -2.07 1.38
CA THR A 104 -18.92 -2.30 0.45
C THR A 104 -19.48 -1.00 -0.13
N ASP A 105 -19.64 -0.95 -1.47
CA ASP A 105 -20.12 0.17 -2.31
C ASP A 105 -21.32 0.97 -1.76
N ALA A 106 -22.09 0.42 -0.83
CA ALA A 106 -23.27 1.03 -0.24
C ALA A 106 -23.00 2.13 0.82
N GLU A 107 -21.87 2.12 1.55
CA GLU A 107 -21.66 3.02 2.71
C GLU A 107 -20.92 4.32 2.37
N LEU A 108 -20.28 4.32 1.21
CA LEU A 108 -19.62 5.43 0.53
C LEU A 108 -20.39 6.73 0.23
N ASP A 109 -21.71 6.68 -0.01
CA ASP A 109 -22.42 7.64 -0.89
C ASP A 109 -22.23 9.12 -0.47
N PRO A 110 -21.47 9.94 -1.25
CA PRO A 110 -21.17 11.31 -0.87
C PRO A 110 -22.43 12.15 -0.67
N LYS A 111 -23.51 11.83 -1.40
CA LYS A 111 -24.76 12.59 -1.33
C LYS A 111 -25.55 12.32 -0.04
N LYS A 112 -25.35 11.16 0.58
CA LYS A 112 -26.12 10.69 1.75
C LYS A 112 -25.39 10.86 3.08
N MET A 113 -24.07 11.02 3.06
CA MET A 113 -23.29 11.22 4.29
C MET A 113 -23.53 12.58 4.95
N LYS A 114 -23.49 12.59 6.29
CA LYS A 114 -23.47 13.81 7.11
C LYS A 114 -22.06 14.39 7.10
N VAL A 115 -21.96 15.71 7.25
CA VAL A 115 -20.68 16.44 7.23
C VAL A 115 -19.67 15.89 8.26
N GLY A 116 -20.13 15.47 9.45
CA GLY A 116 -19.26 14.88 10.47
C GLY A 116 -18.57 13.60 10.00
N ASP A 117 -19.32 12.69 9.38
CA ASP A 117 -18.81 11.42 8.87
C ASP A 117 -17.85 11.64 7.68
N MET A 118 -18.19 12.58 6.80
CA MET A 118 -17.33 12.96 5.68
C MET A 118 -15.96 13.45 6.16
N LYS A 119 -15.93 14.33 7.16
CA LYS A 119 -14.68 14.84 7.73
C LYS A 119 -13.80 13.72 8.31
N LYS A 120 -14.43 12.72 8.94
CA LYS A 120 -13.72 11.57 9.49
C LYS A 120 -13.02 10.78 8.37
N VAL A 121 -13.75 10.41 7.32
CA VAL A 121 -13.21 9.65 6.18
C VAL A 121 -12.11 10.45 5.47
N LEU A 122 -12.35 11.74 5.22
CA LEU A 122 -11.38 12.63 4.58
C LEU A 122 -10.07 12.74 5.37
N LYS A 123 -10.16 12.79 6.70
CA LYS A 123 -8.98 12.84 7.58
C LYS A 123 -8.21 11.50 7.59
N GLU A 124 -8.91 10.37 7.60
CA GLU A 124 -8.31 9.03 7.51
C GLU A 124 -7.55 8.81 6.21
N HIS A 125 -8.02 9.41 5.11
CA HIS A 125 -7.37 9.36 3.79
C HIS A 125 -6.31 10.47 3.57
N GLY A 126 -5.99 11.26 4.60
CA GLY A 126 -4.96 12.31 4.53
C GLY A 126 -5.32 13.45 3.59
N THR A 127 -6.60 13.80 3.55
CA THR A 127 -7.17 14.82 2.68
C THR A 127 -7.65 16.00 3.53
N ASP A 128 -7.69 17.19 2.94
CA ASP A 128 -8.20 18.36 3.64
C ASP A 128 -9.71 18.20 3.90
N ALA A 129 -10.12 18.15 5.16
CA ALA A 129 -11.52 18.00 5.57
C ALA A 129 -12.21 19.36 5.80
N SER A 130 -11.63 20.45 5.30
CA SER A 130 -12.19 21.80 5.39
C SER A 130 -13.03 22.12 4.15
N GLY A 131 -13.73 23.25 4.19
CA GLY A 131 -14.60 23.68 3.11
C GLY A 131 -16.08 23.31 3.27
N SER A 132 -16.84 23.61 2.23
CA SER A 132 -18.27 23.41 2.12
C SER A 132 -18.64 21.92 2.00
N LYS A 133 -19.91 21.61 2.28
CA LYS A 133 -20.44 20.25 2.06
C LYS A 133 -20.21 19.75 0.64
N LYS A 134 -20.32 20.63 -0.36
CA LYS A 134 -20.12 20.28 -1.78
C LYS A 134 -18.65 19.93 -2.08
N GLU A 135 -17.70 20.68 -1.51
CA GLU A 135 -16.26 20.39 -1.64
C GLU A 135 -15.89 19.06 -0.98
N MET A 136 -16.36 18.82 0.24
CA MET A 136 -16.16 17.53 0.92
C MET A 136 -16.78 16.37 0.13
N GLN A 137 -17.91 16.58 -0.54
CA GLN A 137 -18.54 15.56 -1.40
C GLN A 137 -17.67 15.22 -2.61
N ALA A 138 -17.08 16.23 -3.24
CA ALA A 138 -16.17 16.05 -4.37
C ALA A 138 -14.89 15.31 -3.95
N GLN A 139 -14.31 15.65 -2.79
CA GLN A 139 -13.13 14.95 -2.28
C GLN A 139 -13.43 13.50 -1.90
N LEU A 140 -14.60 13.24 -1.29
CA LEU A 140 -15.03 11.88 -0.95
C LEU A 140 -15.26 11.04 -2.20
N LEU A 141 -15.80 11.65 -3.27
CA LEU A 141 -15.89 11.01 -4.58
C LEU A 141 -14.49 10.67 -5.13
N ALA A 142 -13.52 11.60 -5.06
CA ALA A 142 -12.15 11.34 -5.48
C ALA A 142 -11.47 10.20 -4.67
N VAL A 143 -11.79 10.07 -3.37
CA VAL A 143 -11.34 8.94 -2.54
C VAL A 143 -11.89 7.62 -3.09
N LYS A 144 -13.19 7.58 -3.39
CA LYS A 144 -13.83 6.39 -3.97
C LYS A 144 -13.25 6.01 -5.32
N ASP A 145 -13.17 6.97 -6.23
CA ASP A 145 -12.73 6.72 -7.60
C ASP A 145 -11.30 6.16 -7.60
N ARG A 146 -10.43 6.71 -6.74
CA ARG A 146 -9.08 6.17 -6.52
C ARG A 146 -9.10 4.76 -5.96
N ALA A 147 -9.93 4.47 -4.96
CA ALA A 147 -10.03 3.13 -4.37
C ALA A 147 -10.53 2.10 -5.39
N ALA A 148 -11.53 2.46 -6.20
CA ALA A 148 -12.06 1.63 -7.28
C ALA A 148 -10.98 1.33 -8.33
N ALA A 149 -10.28 2.36 -8.83
CA ALA A 149 -9.17 2.19 -9.76
C ALA A 149 -8.05 1.32 -9.16
N GLN A 150 -7.70 1.55 -7.88
CA GLN A 150 -6.69 0.77 -7.19
C GLN A 150 -7.07 -0.71 -7.12
N SER A 151 -8.32 -1.04 -6.80
CA SER A 151 -8.80 -2.43 -6.76
C SER A 151 -8.64 -3.13 -8.12
N ILE A 152 -9.01 -2.44 -9.21
CA ILE A 152 -8.89 -2.95 -10.59
C ILE A 152 -7.43 -3.29 -10.93
N TYR A 153 -6.50 -2.35 -10.75
CA TYR A 153 -5.11 -2.57 -11.14
C TYR A 153 -4.36 -3.48 -10.16
N GLN A 154 -4.72 -3.49 -8.87
CA GLN A 154 -4.10 -4.40 -7.89
C GLN A 154 -4.38 -5.87 -8.23
N ALA A 155 -5.55 -6.17 -8.82
CA ALA A 155 -5.93 -7.50 -9.27
C ALA A 155 -5.13 -7.98 -10.49
N LYS A 156 -4.54 -7.06 -11.28
CA LYS A 156 -3.75 -7.42 -12.47
C LYS A 156 -2.39 -8.02 -12.11
N THR A 157 -1.85 -8.81 -13.04
CA THR A 157 -0.50 -9.37 -12.95
C THR A 157 0.55 -8.31 -13.32
N ILE A 158 1.82 -8.52 -12.92
CA ILE A 158 2.90 -7.61 -13.29
C ILE A 158 3.05 -7.48 -14.83
N PRO A 159 3.00 -8.57 -15.63
CA PRO A 159 3.01 -8.45 -17.09
C PRO A 159 1.85 -7.62 -17.63
N GLY A 160 0.62 -7.86 -17.15
CA GLY A 160 -0.55 -7.10 -17.60
C GLY A 160 -0.47 -5.61 -17.26
N LEU A 161 0.07 -5.26 -16.08
CA LEU A 161 0.31 -3.85 -15.73
C LEU A 161 1.35 -3.21 -16.66
N LYS A 162 2.43 -3.94 -16.99
CA LYS A 162 3.47 -3.43 -17.91
C LYS A 162 2.93 -3.23 -19.32
N GLU A 163 2.03 -4.08 -19.80
CA GLU A 163 1.38 -3.94 -21.10
C GLU A 163 0.52 -2.67 -21.17
N ILE A 164 -0.30 -2.42 -20.14
CA ILE A 164 -1.12 -1.20 -20.04
C ILE A 164 -0.22 0.04 -20.01
N LEU A 165 0.84 0.02 -19.21
CA LEU A 165 1.80 1.13 -19.14
C LEU A 165 2.49 1.38 -20.49
N ASP A 166 2.79 0.33 -21.24
CA ASP A 166 3.42 0.43 -22.57
C ASP A 166 2.50 1.12 -23.58
N LYS A 167 1.23 0.71 -23.65
CA LYS A 167 0.20 1.32 -24.51
C LYS A 167 0.03 2.82 -24.26
N ASN A 168 0.32 3.26 -23.04
CA ASN A 168 0.23 4.66 -22.62
C ASN A 168 1.59 5.40 -22.64
N GLY A 169 2.66 4.78 -23.14
CA GLY A 169 3.99 5.39 -23.19
C GLY A 169 4.58 5.70 -21.80
N GLN A 170 4.20 4.93 -20.78
CA GLN A 170 4.58 5.15 -19.39
C GLN A 170 5.75 4.26 -18.95
N LEU A 171 6.38 4.63 -17.83
CA LEU A 171 7.49 3.86 -17.25
C LEU A 171 7.03 2.48 -16.74
N LYS A 172 7.64 1.42 -17.29
CA LYS A 172 7.36 0.00 -16.97
C LYS A 172 8.20 -0.60 -15.83
N GLY A 173 9.15 0.17 -15.29
CA GLY A 173 10.07 -0.27 -14.23
C GLY A 173 9.53 -0.07 -12.81
N GLY A 174 10.01 -0.88 -11.86
CA GLY A 174 9.64 -0.77 -10.44
C GLY A 174 8.90 -2.00 -9.88
N THR A 175 8.48 -1.87 -8.63
CA THR A 175 7.67 -2.84 -7.88
C THR A 175 6.23 -2.90 -8.40
N LYS A 176 5.50 -3.97 -8.09
CA LYS A 176 4.08 -4.10 -8.46
C LYS A 176 3.25 -2.89 -7.98
N GLN A 177 3.52 -2.39 -6.78
CA GLN A 177 2.79 -1.25 -6.23
C GLN A 177 3.03 0.03 -7.04
N GLU A 178 4.27 0.30 -7.43
CA GLU A 178 4.59 1.47 -8.27
C GLU A 178 3.93 1.39 -9.66
N LEU A 179 3.84 0.18 -10.23
CA LEU A 179 3.11 -0.03 -11.50
C LEU A 179 1.61 0.24 -11.32
N VAL A 180 1.01 -0.29 -10.25
CA VAL A 180 -0.40 -0.04 -9.90
C VAL A 180 -0.65 1.45 -9.71
N GLU A 181 0.20 2.15 -8.96
CA GLU A 181 0.04 3.58 -8.70
C GLU A 181 0.10 4.42 -9.98
N ARG A 182 0.95 4.06 -10.95
CA ARG A 182 0.96 4.72 -12.28
C ARG A 182 -0.29 4.44 -13.09
N CYS A 183 -0.82 3.21 -13.08
CA CYS A 183 -2.06 2.91 -13.76
C CYS A 183 -3.26 3.63 -13.11
N VAL A 184 -3.31 3.68 -11.78
CA VAL A 184 -4.34 4.45 -11.05
C VAL A 184 -4.27 5.92 -11.41
N ASP A 185 -3.06 6.51 -11.43
CA ASP A 185 -2.87 7.91 -11.85
C ASP A 185 -3.37 8.16 -13.27
N GLY A 186 -2.95 7.30 -14.19
CA GLY A 186 -3.37 7.32 -15.58
C GLY A 186 -4.88 7.23 -15.73
N LYS A 187 -5.52 6.30 -15.02
CA LYS A 187 -6.98 6.11 -15.07
C LYS A 187 -7.77 7.32 -14.61
N LEU A 188 -7.26 8.03 -13.60
CA LEU A 188 -7.97 9.17 -13.01
C LEU A 188 -7.70 10.48 -13.76
N PHE A 189 -6.52 10.65 -14.36
CA PHE A 189 -6.07 11.94 -14.87
C PHE A 189 -5.52 11.92 -16.30
N GLY A 190 -5.40 10.76 -16.94
CA GLY A 190 -4.80 10.61 -18.25
C GLY A 190 -3.29 10.30 -18.21
N LYS A 191 -2.74 9.90 -19.36
CA LYS A 191 -1.32 9.51 -19.48
C LYS A 191 -0.40 10.72 -19.32
N LEU A 192 0.72 10.55 -18.60
CA LEU A 192 1.70 11.62 -18.45
C LEU A 192 2.31 11.95 -19.82
N PRO A 193 2.33 13.24 -20.21
CA PRO A 193 2.76 13.62 -21.54
C PRO A 193 4.27 13.59 -21.68
N ARG A 194 4.72 13.66 -22.93
CA ARG A 194 6.11 14.01 -23.25
C ARG A 194 6.39 15.45 -22.82
N CYS A 195 7.63 15.69 -22.46
CA CYS A 195 8.10 17.00 -22.05
C CYS A 195 7.97 17.99 -23.22
N PRO A 196 7.23 19.09 -23.06
CA PRO A 196 7.07 20.08 -24.13
C PRO A 196 8.36 20.83 -24.45
N LYS A 197 9.36 20.81 -23.54
CA LYS A 197 10.66 21.46 -23.74
C LYS A 197 11.64 20.62 -24.56
N CYS A 198 11.75 19.32 -24.30
CA CYS A 198 12.75 18.46 -24.97
C CYS A 198 12.16 17.41 -25.89
N GLY A 199 10.84 17.18 -25.89
CA GLY A 199 10.16 16.16 -26.70
C GLY A 199 10.43 14.71 -26.27
N GLY A 200 11.61 14.40 -25.74
CA GLY A 200 12.02 13.03 -25.43
C GLY A 200 11.54 12.50 -24.07
N GLY A 201 11.72 13.29 -22.99
CA GLY A 201 11.45 12.80 -21.63
C GLY A 201 9.96 12.76 -21.30
N VAL A 202 9.47 11.66 -20.73
CA VAL A 202 8.11 11.58 -20.17
C VAL A 202 8.08 12.28 -18.80
N LEU A 203 7.14 13.19 -18.58
CA LEU A 203 7.06 13.94 -17.33
C LEU A 203 6.82 13.01 -16.14
N ARG A 204 7.41 13.36 -15.00
CA ARG A 204 7.08 12.80 -13.68
C ARG A 204 6.27 13.83 -12.91
N VAL A 205 5.42 13.37 -12.01
CA VAL A 205 4.63 14.24 -11.14
C VAL A 205 4.77 13.83 -9.68
N VAL A 206 4.87 14.81 -8.79
CA VAL A 206 4.77 14.63 -7.34
C VAL A 206 3.56 15.40 -6.84
N TYR A 207 2.63 14.69 -6.21
CA TYR A 207 1.43 15.28 -5.62
C TYR A 207 1.66 15.68 -4.17
N SER A 208 0.98 16.73 -3.73
CA SER A 208 0.94 17.17 -2.33
C SER A 208 0.13 16.21 -1.44
N SER A 209 -0.84 15.50 -2.02
CA SER A 209 -1.70 14.52 -1.36
C SER A 209 -2.00 13.34 -2.29
N LYS A 210 -2.53 12.23 -1.75
CA LYS A 210 -2.90 11.06 -2.57
C LYS A 210 -4.22 11.23 -3.34
N VAL A 211 -5.07 12.17 -2.92
CA VAL A 211 -6.40 12.44 -3.48
C VAL A 211 -6.73 13.92 -3.33
N GLY A 212 -7.68 14.40 -4.11
CA GLY A 212 -8.10 15.82 -4.07
C GLY A 212 -7.14 16.79 -4.75
N HIS A 213 -6.07 16.31 -5.39
CA HIS A 213 -5.12 17.15 -6.14
C HIS A 213 -5.58 17.46 -7.58
N GLY A 214 -6.62 16.79 -8.08
CA GLY A 214 -7.22 17.07 -9.39
C GLY A 214 -6.24 16.97 -10.57
N GLY A 215 -5.26 16.06 -10.51
CA GLY A 215 -4.21 15.91 -11.52
C GLY A 215 -3.10 16.98 -11.48
N LYS A 216 -3.23 18.00 -10.62
CA LYS A 216 -2.24 19.06 -10.41
C LYS A 216 -1.16 18.62 -9.43
N GLY A 217 0.09 19.01 -9.67
CA GLY A 217 1.22 18.59 -8.86
C GLY A 217 2.52 19.19 -9.35
N LYS A 218 3.65 18.84 -8.74
CA LYS A 218 4.96 19.28 -9.21
C LYS A 218 5.43 18.36 -10.33
N PHE A 219 5.29 18.80 -11.56
CA PHE A 219 5.80 18.10 -12.74
C PHE A 219 7.27 18.41 -12.97
N SER A 220 8.04 17.41 -13.37
CA SER A 220 9.43 17.57 -13.77
C SER A 220 9.82 16.62 -14.90
N CYS A 221 10.65 17.09 -15.82
CA CYS A 221 11.25 16.24 -16.83
C CYS A 221 12.49 15.54 -16.25
N PRO A 222 12.56 14.20 -16.29
CA PRO A 222 13.74 13.48 -15.83
C PRO A 222 14.88 13.44 -16.86
N GLY A 223 14.74 14.08 -18.02
CA GLY A 223 15.59 13.85 -19.19
C GLY A 223 15.20 12.57 -19.94
N TYR A 224 15.99 12.21 -20.95
CA TYR A 224 15.85 10.96 -21.71
C TYR A 224 17.21 10.53 -22.27
N PHE A 225 17.30 9.27 -22.69
CA PHE A 225 18.45 8.79 -23.47
C PHE A 225 18.12 8.89 -24.95
N ASP A 226 19.01 9.53 -25.70
CA ASP A 226 19.02 9.58 -27.16
C ASP A 226 20.22 8.75 -27.61
N ASP A 227 19.95 7.56 -28.12
CA ASP A 227 20.94 6.49 -28.27
C ASP A 227 21.75 6.29 -26.97
N ASP A 228 23.06 6.51 -26.99
CA ASP A 228 23.95 6.37 -25.84
C ASP A 228 24.17 7.69 -25.05
N HIS A 229 23.49 8.77 -25.43
CA HIS A 229 23.67 10.09 -24.83
C HIS A 229 22.48 10.47 -23.94
N PHE A 230 22.76 10.74 -22.67
CA PHE A 230 21.73 11.24 -21.76
C PHE A 230 21.48 12.74 -21.97
N VAL A 231 20.31 13.07 -22.51
CA VAL A 231 19.84 14.43 -22.70
C VAL A 231 19.20 14.93 -21.40
N ARG A 232 19.91 15.83 -20.72
CA ARG A 232 19.43 16.50 -19.50
C ARG A 232 18.35 17.53 -19.83
N CYS A 233 17.31 17.58 -19.01
CA CYS A 233 16.27 18.61 -19.09
C CYS A 233 15.90 19.07 -17.68
N ASN A 234 15.56 20.35 -17.54
CA ASN A 234 15.16 20.97 -16.27
C ASN A 234 13.73 21.54 -16.32
N TYR A 235 12.92 21.10 -17.28
CA TYR A 235 11.52 21.52 -17.37
C TYR A 235 10.77 21.13 -16.10
N THR A 236 9.98 22.08 -15.59
CA THR A 236 9.06 21.88 -14.46
C THR A 236 7.76 22.65 -14.70
N ALA A 237 6.67 22.16 -14.13
CA ALA A 237 5.36 22.82 -14.20
C ALA A 237 4.50 22.42 -12.99
N THR A 238 3.39 23.13 -12.75
CA THR A 238 2.38 22.77 -11.74
C THR A 238 1.20 21.99 -12.33
N GLU A 239 1.07 22.02 -13.65
CA GLU A 239 0.00 21.41 -14.42
C GLU A 239 0.57 20.91 -15.76
N ALA A 240 -0.08 19.92 -16.35
CA ALA A 240 0.25 19.40 -17.67
C ALA A 240 -1.03 18.88 -18.32
N GLU A 241 -1.20 19.17 -19.60
CA GLU A 241 -2.27 18.57 -20.40
C GLU A 241 -1.96 17.08 -20.60
N ARG A 242 -2.97 16.24 -20.38
CA ARG A 242 -2.85 14.78 -20.43
C ARG A 242 -3.89 14.24 -21.39
N GLU A 243 -3.43 13.41 -22.30
CA GLU A 243 -4.31 12.63 -23.17
C GLU A 243 -4.98 11.49 -22.38
N ASP A 244 -6.08 10.98 -22.93
CA ASP A 244 -6.84 9.89 -22.32
C ASP A 244 -6.01 8.63 -22.09
N TRP A 245 -6.42 7.88 -21.06
CA TRP A 245 -5.80 6.62 -20.67
C TRP A 245 -6.43 5.43 -21.41
N ASN A 246 -5.59 4.58 -21.98
CA ASN A 246 -6.01 3.38 -22.71
C ASN A 246 -5.77 2.12 -21.86
N ASP A 247 -6.83 1.45 -21.43
CA ASP A 247 -6.77 0.20 -20.64
C ASP A 247 -6.56 -1.09 -21.46
#